data_AF-A0AAU4A0U2-F1
#
_entry.id   AF-A0AAU4A0U2-F1
#
_cell.length_a   1.000
_cell.length_b   1.000
_cell.length_c   1.000
_cell.angle_alpha   90.00
_cell.angle_beta   90.00
_cell.angle_gamma   90.00
#
_symmetry.space_group_name_H-M   'P 1'
#
loop_
_entity.id
_entity.type
_entity.pdbx_description
1 polymer ?
#
loop_
_entity_poly.entity_id
_entity_poly.type
_entity_poly.pdbx_seq_one_letter_code
_entity_poly.pdbx_strand_id
1 'polypeptide(L)'
;MPQDDEEFAHWYERGNVHYRRACVLAEAERFEEALPEVEASIEAHEEGGGQGEVRRAEAVRMAALIEGKGLGRFQAAVARLTTAAARCRRAGLTEAADILEALRQDYLRR
;
A
#
# COMPACT_ATOMS: atom_id res chain seq x y z
N MET A 1 -0.39 28.63 14.23
CA MET A 1 -0.64 27.54 13.27
C MET A 1 -0.38 26.23 14.01
N PRO A 2 -1.39 25.35 14.20
CA PRO A 2 -1.07 24.00 14.67
C PRO A 2 -1.90 22.83 14.11
N GLN A 3 -3.04 23.05 13.44
CA GLN A 3 -3.93 21.94 13.05
C GLN A 3 -3.31 21.04 11.96
N ASP A 4 -2.68 21.63 10.95
CA ASP A 4 -2.08 20.89 9.84
C ASP A 4 -0.90 20.00 10.29
N ASP A 5 -0.14 20.42 11.30
CA ASP A 5 1.02 19.68 11.82
C ASP A 5 0.60 18.49 12.71
N GLU A 6 -0.45 18.65 13.52
CA GLU A 6 -1.02 17.58 14.34
C GLU A 6 -1.74 16.53 13.49
N GLU A 7 -2.50 16.97 12.47
CA GLU A 7 -3.15 16.08 11.52
C GLU A 7 -2.11 15.30 10.70
N PHE A 8 -1.05 15.98 10.24
CA PHE A 8 0.10 15.34 9.60
C PHE A 8 0.72 14.24 10.45
N ALA A 9 1.06 14.55 11.70
CA ALA A 9 1.67 13.58 12.61
C ALA A 9 0.75 12.37 12.81
N HIS A 10 -0.56 12.58 12.96
CA HIS A 10 -1.51 11.52 13.27
C HIS A 10 -1.65 10.48 12.15
N TRP A 11 -1.95 10.90 10.91
CA TRP A 11 -2.13 9.96 9.81
C TRP A 11 -0.80 9.27 9.45
N TYR A 12 0.30 10.02 9.52
CA TYR A 12 1.63 9.52 9.15
C TYR A 12 2.12 8.48 10.13
N GLU A 13 2.06 8.74 11.44
CA GLU A 13 2.53 7.80 12.46
C GLU A 13 1.67 6.54 12.49
N ARG A 14 0.34 6.69 12.44
CA ARG A 14 -0.58 5.56 12.44
C ARG A 14 -0.35 4.66 11.21
N GLY A 15 -0.23 5.26 10.03
CA GLY A 15 0.06 4.54 8.80
C GLY A 15 1.39 3.77 8.85
N ASN A 16 2.44 4.37 9.41
CA ASN A 16 3.75 3.73 9.55
C ASN A 16 3.76 2.59 10.59
N VAL A 17 3.02 2.72 11.69
CA VAL A 17 2.92 1.66 12.71
C VAL A 17 2.29 0.40 12.10
N HIS A 18 1.16 0.58 11.42
CA HIS A 18 0.47 -0.51 10.72
C HIS A 18 1.33 -1.14 9.62
N TYR A 19 2.00 -0.31 8.80
CA TYR A 19 2.91 -0.80 7.76
C TYR A 19 4.04 -1.68 8.34
N ARG A 20 4.71 -1.20 9.39
CA ARG A 20 5.81 -1.94 10.04
C ARG A 20 5.33 -3.25 10.63
N ARG A 21 4.14 -3.27 11.24
CA ARG A 21 3.55 -4.50 11.77
C ARG A 21 3.24 -5.49 10.64
N ALA A 22 2.69 -5.03 9.53
CA ALA A 22 2.46 -5.87 8.35
C ALA A 22 3.76 -6.48 7.81
N CYS A 23 4.86 -5.71 7.76
CA CYS A 23 6.18 -6.24 7.38
C CYS A 23 6.62 -7.38 8.30
N VAL A 24 6.58 -7.18 9.62
CA VAL A 24 6.99 -8.21 10.59
C VAL A 24 6.11 -9.47 10.49
N LEU A 25 4.80 -9.30 10.30
CA LEU A 25 3.88 -10.43 10.13
C LEU A 25 4.14 -11.18 8.81
N ALA A 26 4.37 -10.47 7.72
CA ALA A 26 4.66 -11.07 6.42
C ALA A 26 6.03 -11.78 6.40
N GLU A 27 7.04 -11.24 7.07
CA GLU A 27 8.34 -11.89 7.29
C GLU A 27 8.19 -13.20 8.07
N ALA A 28 7.23 -13.26 8.99
CA ALA A 28 6.86 -14.47 9.72
C ALA A 28 5.88 -15.38 8.96
N GLU A 29 5.62 -15.12 7.67
CA GLU A 29 4.65 -15.82 6.82
C GLU A 29 3.20 -15.82 7.35
N ARG A 30 2.87 -14.91 8.26
CA ARG A 30 1.53 -14.73 8.84
C ARG A 30 0.69 -13.82 7.94
N PHE A 31 0.52 -14.23 6.70
CA PHE A 31 -0.03 -13.39 5.62
C PHE A 31 -1.49 -12.96 5.85
N GLU A 32 -2.33 -13.83 6.40
CA GLU A 32 -3.73 -13.49 6.73
C GLU A 32 -3.82 -12.42 7.84
N GLU A 33 -2.81 -12.32 8.71
CA GLU A 33 -2.73 -11.28 9.74
C GLU A 33 -2.01 -10.03 9.23
N ALA A 34 -1.06 -10.18 8.31
CA ALA A 34 -0.34 -9.05 7.70
C ALA A 34 -1.26 -8.21 6.80
N LEU A 35 -2.20 -8.86 6.10
CA LEU A 35 -3.11 -8.19 5.16
C LEU A 35 -3.98 -7.09 5.81
N PRO A 36 -4.71 -7.34 6.91
CA PRO A 36 -5.51 -6.28 7.55
C PRO A 36 -4.63 -5.15 8.11
N GLU A 37 -3.40 -5.44 8.55
CA GLU A 37 -2.48 -4.40 9.03
C GLU A 37 -2.02 -3.49 7.89
N VAL A 38 -1.70 -4.03 6.71
CA VAL A 38 -1.34 -3.17 5.57
C VAL A 38 -2.56 -2.42 5.02
N GLU A 39 -3.77 -2.98 5.11
CA GLU A 39 -5.01 -2.29 4.76
C GLU A 39 -5.27 -1.09 5.68
N ALA A 40 -5.08 -1.24 6.99
CA ALA A 40 -5.15 -0.12 7.95
C ALA A 40 -4.07 0.95 7.66
N SER A 41 -2.89 0.54 7.19
CA SER A 41 -1.85 1.48 6.73
C SER A 41 -2.28 2.29 5.50
N ILE A 42 -2.95 1.64 4.53
CA ILE A 42 -3.48 2.31 3.33
C ILE A 42 -4.51 3.36 3.75
N GLU A 43 -5.48 2.98 4.58
CA GLU A 43 -6.54 3.89 5.06
C GLU A 43 -5.96 5.08 5.80
N ALA A 44 -5.00 4.87 6.70
CA ALA A 44 -4.35 5.97 7.42
C ALA A 44 -3.60 6.91 6.45
N HIS A 45 -2.82 6.39 5.51
CA HIS A 45 -2.13 7.26 4.55
C HIS A 45 -3.08 7.95 3.55
N GLU A 46 -4.30 7.44 3.34
CA GLU A 46 -5.32 8.12 2.54
C GLU A 46 -5.84 9.41 3.20
N GLU A 47 -5.91 9.45 4.54
CA GLU A 47 -6.29 10.65 5.29
C GLU A 47 -5.32 11.82 5.04
N GLY A 48 -4.04 11.52 4.78
CA GLY A 48 -3.03 12.52 4.44
C GLY A 48 -3.17 13.14 3.03
N GLY A 49 -4.19 12.75 2.26
CA GLY A 49 -4.45 13.28 0.93
C GLY A 49 -3.25 13.16 0.00
N GLY A 50 -2.91 14.26 -0.69
CA GLY A 50 -1.78 14.28 -1.62
C GLY A 50 -0.43 13.99 -0.96
N GLN A 51 -0.24 14.39 0.29
CA GLN A 51 1.01 14.15 1.03
C GLN A 51 1.19 12.67 1.42
N GLY A 52 0.09 11.97 1.67
CA GLY A 52 0.09 10.55 2.03
C GLY A 52 0.20 9.61 0.83
N GLU A 53 -0.06 10.08 -0.39
CA GLU A 53 -0.23 9.22 -1.58
C GLU A 53 0.98 8.34 -1.89
N VAL A 54 2.22 8.82 -1.67
CA VAL A 54 3.44 8.01 -1.87
C VAL A 54 3.49 6.84 -0.88
N ARG A 55 3.22 7.11 0.40
CA ARG A 55 3.20 6.08 1.45
C ARG A 55 2.07 5.08 1.24
N ARG A 56 0.90 5.59 0.83
CA ARG A 56 -0.26 4.78 0.46
C ARG A 56 0.07 3.83 -0.70
N ALA A 57 0.75 4.32 -1.75
CA ALA A 57 1.13 3.50 -2.89
C ALA A 57 2.08 2.36 -2.50
N GLU A 58 3.05 2.61 -1.62
CA GLU A 58 3.93 1.55 -1.11
C GLU A 58 3.17 0.53 -0.25
N ALA A 59 2.25 0.99 0.61
CA ALA A 59 1.40 0.10 1.38
C ALA A 59 0.53 -0.79 0.46
N VAL A 60 -0.02 -0.24 -0.63
CA VAL A 60 -0.70 -1.04 -1.65
C VAL A 60 0.23 -2.07 -2.30
N ARG A 61 1.47 -1.71 -2.61
CA ARG A 61 2.45 -2.65 -3.15
C ARG A 61 2.68 -3.83 -2.20
N MET A 62 2.84 -3.56 -0.91
CA MET A 62 3.00 -4.58 0.12
C MET A 62 1.75 -5.47 0.23
N ALA A 63 0.55 -4.89 0.17
CA ALA A 63 -0.70 -5.63 0.20
C ALA A 63 -0.86 -6.56 -1.01
N ALA A 64 -0.48 -6.10 -2.20
CA ALA A 64 -0.44 -6.94 -3.40
C ALA A 64 0.60 -8.07 -3.30
N LEU A 65 1.75 -7.81 -2.67
CA LEU A 65 2.77 -8.85 -2.41
C LEU A 65 2.23 -9.93 -1.47
N ILE A 66 1.56 -9.54 -0.39
CA ILE A 66 0.91 -10.47 0.55
C ILE A 66 -0.16 -11.30 -0.16
N GLU A 67 -1.06 -10.66 -0.91
CA GLU A 67 -2.11 -11.36 -1.65
C GLU A 67 -1.54 -12.33 -2.69
N GLY A 68 -0.66 -11.85 -3.57
CA GLY A 68 -0.15 -12.63 -4.68
C GLY A 68 0.82 -13.71 -4.21
N LYS A 69 1.91 -13.32 -3.56
CA LYS A 69 2.97 -14.27 -3.17
C LYS A 69 2.65 -15.05 -1.91
N GLY A 70 2.05 -14.40 -0.91
CA GLY A 70 1.75 -15.04 0.38
C GLY A 70 0.50 -15.91 0.36
N LEU A 71 -0.58 -15.42 -0.27
CA LEU A 71 -1.89 -16.05 -0.23
C LEU A 71 -2.33 -16.70 -1.56
N GLY A 72 -1.54 -16.56 -2.63
CA GLY A 72 -1.88 -17.07 -3.97
C GLY A 72 -3.06 -16.35 -4.64
N ARG A 73 -3.52 -15.22 -4.09
CA ARG A 73 -4.66 -14.41 -4.55
C ARG A 73 -4.25 -13.45 -5.67
N PHE A 74 -3.63 -13.97 -6.75
CA PHE A 74 -3.06 -13.14 -7.83
C PHE A 74 -4.09 -12.23 -8.51
N GLN A 75 -5.34 -12.67 -8.69
CA GLN A 75 -6.39 -11.83 -9.29
C GLN A 75 -6.72 -10.61 -8.43
N ALA A 76 -6.80 -10.77 -7.10
CA ALA A 76 -7.03 -9.67 -6.17
C ALA A 76 -5.86 -8.68 -6.20
N ALA A 77 -4.62 -9.21 -6.17
CA ALA A 77 -3.41 -8.40 -6.28
C ALA A 77 -3.37 -7.59 -7.59
N VAL A 78 -3.70 -8.19 -8.74
CA VAL A 78 -3.76 -7.51 -10.03
C VAL A 78 -4.82 -6.40 -10.04
N ALA A 79 -6.02 -6.65 -9.52
CA ALA A 79 -7.08 -5.65 -9.44
C ALA A 79 -6.65 -4.46 -8.57
N ARG A 80 -6.03 -4.74 -7.42
CA ARG A 80 -5.49 -3.74 -6.49
C ARG A 80 -4.40 -2.89 -7.13
N LEU A 81 -3.41 -3.53 -7.79
CA LEU A 81 -2.33 -2.82 -8.48
C LEU A 81 -2.84 -1.97 -9.64
N THR A 82 -3.82 -2.45 -10.40
CA THR A 82 -4.46 -1.69 -11.49
C THR A 82 -5.02 -0.37 -10.98
N THR A 83 -5.82 -0.43 -9.92
CA THR A 83 -6.46 0.74 -9.32
C THR A 83 -5.43 1.72 -8.76
N ALA A 84 -4.42 1.22 -8.06
CA ALA A 84 -3.40 2.06 -7.44
C ALA A 84 -2.44 2.71 -8.45
N ALA A 85 -2.02 2.00 -9.50
CA ALA A 85 -1.20 2.57 -10.56
C ALA A 85 -1.95 3.69 -11.31
N ALA A 86 -3.24 3.50 -11.60
CA ALA A 86 -4.08 4.53 -12.20
C ALA A 86 -4.21 5.76 -11.30
N ARG A 87 -4.38 5.56 -9.98
CA ARG A 87 -4.42 6.64 -9.01
C ARG A 87 -3.09 7.41 -8.91
N CYS A 88 -1.96 6.71 -8.86
CA CYS A 88 -0.63 7.32 -8.86
C CYS A 88 -0.39 8.19 -10.11
N ARG A 89 -0.80 7.71 -11.29
CA ARG A 89 -0.73 8.50 -12.54
C ARG A 89 -1.53 9.80 -12.46
N ARG A 90 -2.76 9.75 -11.94
CA ARG A 90 -3.58 10.97 -11.74
C ARG A 90 -2.95 11.96 -10.76
N ALA A 91 -2.20 11.45 -9.77
CA ALA A 91 -1.48 12.27 -8.79
C ALA A 91 -0.10 12.75 -9.29
N GLY A 92 0.32 12.42 -10.52
CA GLY A 92 1.64 12.78 -11.05
C GLY A 92 2.80 11.93 -10.50
N LEU A 93 2.52 10.86 -9.74
CA LEU A 93 3.50 9.97 -9.14
C LEU A 93 3.90 8.86 -10.13
N THR A 94 4.57 9.25 -11.21
CA THR A 94 4.91 8.36 -12.33
C THR A 94 5.76 7.17 -11.89
N GLU A 95 6.80 7.40 -11.09
CA GLU A 95 7.68 6.32 -10.60
C GLU A 95 6.91 5.26 -9.80
N ALA A 96 6.06 5.70 -8.86
CA ALA A 96 5.22 4.79 -8.09
C ALA A 96 4.26 4.00 -8.99
N ALA A 97 3.65 4.66 -9.98
CA ALA A 97 2.76 4.00 -10.93
C ALA A 97 3.48 2.91 -11.75
N ASP A 98 4.71 3.18 -12.19
CA ASP A 98 5.50 2.25 -12.99
C ASP A 98 5.95 1.04 -12.18
N ILE A 99 6.33 1.24 -10.91
CA ILE A 99 6.64 0.15 -9.98
C ILE A 99 5.42 -0.77 -9.79
N LEU A 100 4.24 -0.19 -9.55
CA LEU A 100 3.01 -0.96 -9.35
C LEU A 100 2.60 -1.70 -10.63
N GLU A 101 2.75 -1.05 -11.80
CA GLU A 101 2.46 -1.65 -13.10
C GLU A 101 3.41 -2.81 -13.41
N ALA A 102 4.71 -2.68 -13.12
CA ALA A 102 5.67 -3.75 -13.31
C ALA A 102 5.29 -5.00 -12.50
N LEU A 103 4.95 -4.81 -11.21
CA LEU A 103 4.49 -5.91 -10.36
C LEU A 103 3.20 -6.54 -10.88
N ARG A 104 2.27 -5.73 -11.40
CA ARG A 104 1.02 -6.20 -11.99
C ARG A 104 1.27 -7.10 -13.20
N GLN A 105 2.21 -6.70 -14.07
CA GLN A 105 2.61 -7.46 -15.25
C GLN A 105 3.33 -8.76 -14.89
N ASP A 106 4.09 -8.79 -13.79
CA ASP A 106 4.67 -10.02 -13.25
C ASP A 106 3.59 -11.00 -12.81
N TYR A 107 2.52 -10.53 -12.16
CA TYR A 107 1.42 -11.38 -11.70
C TYR A 107 0.51 -11.87 -12.83
N LEU A 108 0.31 -11.09 -13.89
CA LEU A 108 -0.47 -11.54 -15.05
C LEU A 108 0.22 -12.66 -15.86
N ARG A 109 1.53 -12.83 -15.70
CA ARG A 109 2.32 -13.86 -16.40
C ARG A 109 2.38 -15.20 -15.65
N ARG A 110 1.79 -15.28 -14.46
CA ARG A 110 1.72 -16.50 -13.65
C ARG A 110 0.47 -17.30 -13.96
#